data_AF-A0A1M3HC08-F1
#
_entry.id   AF-A0A1M3HC08-F1
#
_cell.length_a   1.000
_cell.length_b   1.000
_cell.length_c   1.000
_cell.angle_alpha   90.00
_cell.angle_beta   90.00
_cell.angle_gamma   90.00
#
_symmetry.space_group_name_H-M   'P 1'
#
loop_
_entity.id
_entity.type
_entity.pdbx_description
1 polymer ?
#
loop_
_entity_poly.entity_id
_entity_poly.type
_entity_poly.pdbx_seq_one_letter_code
_entity_poly.pdbx_strand_id
1 'polypeptide(L)'
;MDSYLQLASGDSAEAVSLRDIQNAIKTIREMDDEHGAFWVGIIEDDEIVLETHKDLTVIGFLPGMDGQEIRARMPNWIEVEQLYTLFLDQKFDAVKSILNISALPR
;
A
#
# COMPACT_ATOMS: atom_id res chain seq x y z
N MET A 1 -12.48 -8.79 9.08
CA MET A 1 -11.78 -8.18 7.95
C MET A 1 -10.70 -9.15 7.59
N ASP A 2 -10.81 -9.75 6.41
CA ASP A 2 -9.79 -10.64 5.91
C ASP A 2 -8.83 -9.78 5.09
N SER A 3 -7.56 -9.85 5.44
CA SER A 3 -6.52 -9.06 4.79
C SER A 3 -5.26 -9.88 4.69
N TYR A 4 -4.50 -9.62 3.64
CA TYR A 4 -3.23 -10.30 3.39
C TYR A 4 -2.16 -9.26 3.04
N LEU A 5 -0.91 -9.60 3.35
CA LEU A 5 0.28 -8.88 2.93
C LEU A 5 1.15 -9.86 2.19
N GLN A 6 1.69 -9.44 1.05
CA GLN A 6 2.66 -10.24 0.31
C GLN A 6 3.83 -9.38 -0.14
N LEU A 7 5.03 -9.88 0.09
CA LEU A 7 6.27 -9.32 -0.41
C LEU A 7 6.51 -9.83 -1.84
N ALA A 8 7.17 -9.04 -2.67
CA ALA A 8 7.63 -9.48 -3.99
C ALA A 8 8.60 -10.68 -3.92
N SER A 9 9.25 -10.91 -2.76
CA SER A 9 10.04 -12.12 -2.48
C SER A 9 9.21 -13.40 -2.35
N GLY A 10 7.89 -13.30 -2.18
CA GLY A 10 6.98 -14.43 -1.99
C GLY A 10 6.60 -14.70 -0.53
N ASP A 11 7.20 -14.01 0.45
CA ASP A 11 6.77 -14.09 1.84
C ASP A 11 5.39 -13.43 2.00
N SER A 12 4.51 -14.04 2.80
CA SER A 12 3.16 -13.52 3.03
C SER A 12 2.71 -13.60 4.49
N ALA A 13 1.72 -12.79 4.83
CA ALA A 13 1.04 -12.78 6.11
C ALA A 13 -0.47 -12.59 5.91
N GLU A 14 -1.26 -13.15 6.82
CA GLU A 14 -2.72 -13.03 6.86
C GLU A 14 -3.14 -12.25 8.12
N ALA A 15 -4.34 -11.70 8.13
CA ALA A 15 -4.86 -10.85 9.21
C ALA A 15 -3.90 -9.70 9.54
N VAL A 16 -3.55 -8.94 8.49
CA VAL A 16 -2.50 -7.92 8.50
C VAL A 16 -2.71 -6.87 9.58
N SER A 17 -1.67 -6.65 10.38
CA SER A 17 -1.56 -5.56 11.33
C SER A 17 -0.60 -4.47 10.84
N LEU A 18 -0.67 -3.29 11.46
CA LEU A 18 0.31 -2.22 11.20
C LEU A 18 1.75 -2.69 11.46
N ARG A 19 1.96 -3.61 12.40
CA ARG A 19 3.29 -4.15 12.69
C ARG A 19 3.85 -4.97 11.52
N ASP A 20 2.99 -5.71 10.81
CA ASP A 20 3.41 -6.51 9.65
C ASP A 20 3.84 -5.59 8.51
N ILE A 21 3.11 -4.50 8.30
CA ILE A 21 3.45 -3.45 7.33
C ILE A 21 4.78 -2.77 7.68
N GLN A 22 4.99 -2.44 8.96
CA GLN A 22 6.26 -1.88 9.42
C GLN A 22 7.44 -2.83 9.20
N ASN A 23 7.21 -4.15 9.35
CA ASN A 23 8.22 -5.16 9.04
C ASN A 23 8.47 -5.23 7.53
N ALA A 24 7.42 -5.25 6.70
CA ALA A 24 7.53 -5.25 5.25
C ALA A 24 8.31 -4.02 4.74
N ILE A 25 8.01 -2.83 5.25
CA ILE A 25 8.76 -1.59 4.95
C ILE A 25 10.25 -1.75 5.28
N LYS A 26 10.59 -2.30 6.45
CA LYS A 26 11.99 -2.57 6.81
C LYS A 26 12.63 -3.54 5.84
N THR A 27 11.96 -4.63 5.51
CA THR A 27 12.44 -5.66 4.58
C THR A 27 12.72 -5.05 3.20
N ILE A 28 11.74 -4.40 2.56
CA ILE A 28 11.91 -3.89 1.19
C ILE A 28 12.96 -2.80 1.07
N ARG A 29 13.28 -2.09 2.16
CA ARG A 29 14.34 -1.08 2.19
C ARG A 29 15.74 -1.69 2.10
N GLU A 30 15.91 -2.94 2.51
CA GLU A 30 17.18 -3.67 2.48
C GLU A 30 17.35 -4.51 1.21
N MET A 31 16.27 -4.69 0.44
CA MET A 31 16.28 -5.42 -0.83
C MET A 31 16.89 -4.61 -1.97
N ASP A 32 17.22 -5.27 -3.08
CA ASP A 32 17.51 -4.57 -4.33
C ASP A 32 16.26 -3.85 -4.87
N ASP A 33 16.45 -2.98 -5.86
CA ASP A 33 15.35 -2.16 -6.39
C ASP A 33 14.33 -3.00 -7.19
N GLU A 34 14.69 -4.19 -7.67
CA GLU A 34 13.83 -5.07 -8.48
C GLU A 34 12.84 -5.84 -7.59
N HIS A 35 13.25 -6.21 -6.38
CA HIS A 35 12.44 -6.99 -5.44
C HIS A 35 11.91 -6.18 -4.25
N GLY A 36 12.20 -4.88 -4.19
CA GLY A 36 11.78 -4.00 -3.11
C GLY A 36 10.32 -3.57 -3.21
N ALA A 37 9.37 -4.50 -3.15
CA ALA A 37 7.94 -4.18 -3.14
C ALA A 37 7.13 -5.11 -2.24
N PHE A 38 6.00 -4.60 -1.75
CA PHE A 38 4.97 -5.38 -1.08
C PHE A 38 3.58 -4.84 -1.44
N TRP A 39 2.56 -5.66 -1.30
CA TRP A 39 1.17 -5.24 -1.41
C TRP A 39 0.35 -5.76 -0.24
N VAL A 40 -0.66 -4.99 0.15
CA VAL A 40 -1.65 -5.33 1.18
C VAL A 40 -3.02 -5.32 0.54
N GLY A 41 -3.70 -6.46 0.57
CA GLY A 41 -5.06 -6.62 0.11
C GLY A 41 -6.06 -6.71 1.26
N ILE A 42 -7.24 -6.13 1.05
CA ILE A 42 -8.42 -6.32 1.89
C ILE A 42 -9.44 -7.08 1.06
N ILE A 43 -9.86 -8.23 1.56
CA ILE A 43 -10.80 -9.13 0.90
C ILE A 43 -12.21 -8.71 1.35
N GLU A 44 -12.89 -7.93 0.51
CA GLU A 44 -14.34 -7.63 0.62
C GLU A 44 -15.07 -8.14 -0.63
N ASP A 45 -16.08 -7.41 -1.14
CA ASP A 45 -16.80 -7.78 -2.36
C ASP A 45 -15.90 -7.65 -3.61
N ASP A 46 -15.03 -6.64 -3.62
CA ASP A 46 -13.97 -6.43 -4.61
C ASP A 46 -12.61 -6.47 -3.89
N GLU A 47 -11.56 -6.88 -4.60
CA GLU A 47 -10.20 -6.87 -4.05
C GLU A 47 -9.66 -5.45 -3.98
N ILE A 48 -9.45 -4.95 -2.76
CA ILE A 48 -8.94 -3.60 -2.51
C ILE A 48 -7.47 -3.73 -2.14
N VAL A 49 -6.57 -3.09 -2.90
CA VAL A 49 -5.12 -3.29 -2.75
C VAL A 49 -4.37 -1.96 -2.66
N LEU A 50 -3.40 -1.90 -1.75
CA LEU A 50 -2.30 -0.95 -1.82
C LEU A 50 -0.99 -1.71 -2.08
N GLU A 51 -0.29 -1.32 -3.13
CA GLU A 51 1.06 -1.77 -3.46
C GLU A 51 2.06 -0.66 -3.15
N THR A 52 3.22 -1.00 -2.60
CA THR A 52 4.27 -0.05 -2.23
C THR A 52 5.63 -0.55 -2.67
N HIS A 53 6.33 0.31 -3.40
CA HIS A 53 7.70 0.08 -3.86
C HIS A 53 8.71 0.82 -2.99
N LYS A 54 9.96 0.34 -3.00
CA LYS A 54 11.12 0.88 -2.28
C LYS A 54 11.40 2.35 -2.59
N ASP A 55 11.05 2.81 -3.79
CA ASP A 55 11.25 4.20 -4.21
C ASP A 55 10.19 5.17 -3.66
N LEU A 56 9.30 4.69 -2.79
CA LEU A 56 8.14 5.35 -2.20
C LEU A 56 6.94 5.52 -3.14
N THR A 57 6.95 4.87 -4.31
CA THR A 57 5.76 4.77 -5.15
C THR A 57 4.72 3.90 -4.46
N VAL A 58 3.51 4.40 -4.33
CA VAL A 58 2.34 3.67 -3.86
C VAL A 58 1.29 3.65 -4.96
N ILE A 59 0.78 2.46 -5.26
CA ILE A 59 -0.29 2.22 -6.24
C ILE A 59 -1.49 1.66 -5.49
N GLY A 60 -2.67 2.20 -5.75
CA GLY A 60 -3.92 1.80 -5.12
C GLY A 60 -4.98 1.36 -6.11
N PHE A 61 -5.58 0.21 -5.83
CA PHE A 61 -6.81 -0.28 -6.45
C PHE A 61 -7.91 -0.17 -5.40
N LEU A 62 -8.72 0.90 -5.48
CA LEU A 62 -9.64 1.31 -4.42
C LEU A 62 -11.10 1.27 -4.88
N PRO A 63 -12.07 1.16 -3.95
CA PRO A 63 -13.48 1.09 -4.30
C PRO A 63 -13.97 2.29 -5.12
N GLY A 64 -14.82 2.01 -6.12
CA GLY A 64 -15.44 3.04 -6.97
C GLY A 64 -14.50 3.64 -8.02
N MET A 65 -13.44 2.90 -8.39
CA MET A 65 -12.49 3.31 -9.43
C MET A 65 -12.66 2.58 -10.78
N ASP A 66 -13.66 1.70 -10.92
CA ASP A 66 -13.95 0.95 -12.17
C ASP A 66 -12.70 0.26 -12.78
N GLY A 67 -11.84 -0.31 -11.92
CA GLY A 67 -10.60 -0.97 -12.33
C GLY A 67 -9.43 -0.02 -12.65
N GLN A 68 -9.59 1.29 -12.44
CA GLN A 68 -8.49 2.25 -12.53
C GLN A 68 -7.63 2.20 -11.27
N GLU A 69 -6.32 2.35 -11.47
CA GLU A 69 -5.35 2.54 -10.39
C GLU A 69 -5.20 4.04 -10.07
N ILE A 70 -4.86 4.35 -8.82
CA ILE A 70 -4.34 5.65 -8.42
C ILE A 70 -2.90 5.46 -7.96
N ARG A 71 -2.00 6.38 -8.31
CA ARG A 71 -0.60 6.27 -7.93
C ARG A 71 -0.02 7.60 -7.49
N ALA A 72 0.87 7.53 -6.51
CA ALA A 72 1.60 8.67 -6.01
C ALA A 72 2.96 8.24 -5.49
N ARG A 73 3.91 9.19 -5.49
CA ARG A 73 5.16 9.03 -4.77
C ARG A 73 5.04 9.69 -3.41
N MET A 74 5.13 8.90 -2.35
CA MET A 74 5.10 9.39 -0.97
C MET A 74 6.41 10.10 -0.62
N PRO A 75 6.39 11.11 0.25
CA PRO A 75 7.59 11.89 0.55
C PRO A 75 8.57 11.16 1.48
N ASN A 76 8.08 10.22 2.29
CA ASN A 76 8.88 9.41 3.21
C ASN A 76 8.07 8.21 3.74
N TRP A 77 8.74 7.29 4.44
CA TRP A 77 8.13 6.08 5.01
C TRP A 77 7.13 6.34 6.15
N ILE A 78 7.23 7.48 6.85
CA ILE A 78 6.27 7.83 7.91
C ILE A 78 4.88 8.08 7.29
N GLU A 79 4.84 8.80 6.17
CA GLU A 79 3.59 9.02 5.43
C GLU A 79 3.03 7.72 4.83
N VAL A 80 3.90 6.78 4.43
CA VAL A 80 3.48 5.43 3.99
C VAL A 80 2.81 4.68 5.16
N GLU A 81 3.40 4.67 6.35
CA GLU A 81 2.81 4.03 7.53
C GLU A 81 1.47 4.67 7.93
N GLN A 82 1.35 5.99 7.83
CA GLN A 82 0.10 6.70 8.09
C GLN A 82 -0.98 6.35 7.05
N LEU A 83 -0.62 6.28 5.77
CA LEU A 83 -1.52 5.85 4.70
C LEU A 83 -2.06 4.45 4.97
N TYR A 84 -1.20 3.51 5.36
CA TYR A 84 -1.61 2.15 5.70
C TYR A 84 -2.47 2.07 6.96
N THR A 85 -2.27 2.97 7.93
CA THR A 85 -3.17 3.08 9.08
C THR A 85 -4.59 3.44 8.62
N LEU A 86 -4.73 4.41 7.71
CA LEU A 86 -6.03 4.77 7.13
C LEU A 86 -6.62 3.62 6.29
N PHE A 87 -5.77 2.89 5.57
CA PHE A 87 -6.17 1.75 4.75
C PHE A 87 -6.71 0.59 5.57
N LEU A 88 -6.01 0.19 6.64
CA LEU A 88 -6.47 -0.85 7.56
C LEU A 88 -7.75 -0.45 8.31
N ASP A 89 -7.92 0.85 8.57
CA ASP A 89 -9.16 1.43 9.12
C ASP A 89 -10.29 1.56 8.07
N GLN A 90 -10.07 1.10 6.83
CA GLN A 90 -11.01 1.20 5.70
C GLN A 90 -11.45 2.64 5.35
N LYS A 91 -10.63 3.65 5.67
CA LYS A 91 -10.89 5.07 5.35
C LYS A 91 -10.51 5.38 3.91
N PHE A 92 -11.08 4.66 2.95
CA PHE A 92 -10.65 4.68 1.54
C PHE A 92 -10.74 6.05 0.88
N ASP A 93 -11.71 6.89 1.24
CA ASP A 93 -11.79 8.25 0.68
C ASP A 93 -10.62 9.14 1.14
N ALA A 94 -10.11 8.92 2.35
CA ALA A 94 -8.91 9.59 2.83
C ALA A 94 -7.66 9.07 2.10
N VAL A 95 -7.57 7.75 1.88
CA VAL A 95 -6.50 7.11 1.09
C VAL A 95 -6.47 7.68 -0.33
N LYS A 96 -7.61 7.73 -1.02
CA LYS A 96 -7.75 8.34 -2.36
C LYS A 96 -7.29 9.79 -2.36
N SER A 97 -7.73 10.58 -1.37
CA SER A 97 -7.37 12.00 -1.26
C SER A 97 -5.85 12.20 -1.18
N ILE A 98 -5.16 11.41 -0.34
CA ILE A 98 -3.71 11.47 -0.20
C ILE A 98 -3.01 11.11 -1.52
N LEU A 99 -3.41 9.98 -2.13
CA LEU A 99 -2.80 9.53 -3.39
C LEU A 99 -3.10 10.47 -4.57
N ASN A 100 -4.20 11.23 -4.54
CA ASN A 100 -4.55 12.20 -5.59
C ASN A 100 -3.79 13.53 -5.43
N ILE A 101 -3.58 14.00 -4.20
CA ILE A 101 -2.81 15.23 -3.93
C ILE A 101 -1.34 15.05 -4.35
N SER A 102 -0.79 13.87 -4.11
CA SER A 102 0.59 13.53 -4.45
C SER A 102 0.82 13.19 -5.93
N ALA A 103 -0.25 13.15 -6.74
CA ALA A 103 -0.19 12.90 -8.19
C ALA A 103 -0.02 14.18 -9.04
N LEU A 104 0.18 15.35 -8.43
CA LEU A 104 0.33 16.60 -9.17
C LEU A 104 1.57 16.58 -10.10
N PRO A 105 1.43 17.08 -11.35
CA PRO A 105 2.43 16.91 -12.41
C PRO A 105 3.71 17.71 -12.15
N ARG A 106 4.84 17.15 -12.63
CA ARG A 106 6.12 17.83 -12.78
C ARG A 106 6.04 18.97 -13.78
#